data_AF-A0A970GX21-F1
#
_entry.id   AF-A0A970GX21-F1
#
_cell.length_a   1.000
_cell.length_b   1.000
_cell.length_c   1.000
_cell.angle_alpha   90.00
_cell.angle_beta   90.00
_cell.angle_gamma   90.00
#
_symmetry.space_group_name_H-M   'P 1'
#
loop_
_entity.id
_entity.type
_entity.pdbx_description
1 polymer ?
#
loop_
_entity_poly.entity_id
_entity_poly.type
_entity_poly.pdbx_seq_one_letter_code
_entity_poly.pdbx_strand_id
1 'polypeptide(L)'
;MGIQILPARGYAGDRYRPTPRNRIGAPREGCHLAESPIAGRFVAFNADHWREVSQRAWLAPPNAPGSLSLFEGRHSEFAEQICRERLVEKLMGEYGPVWRWHTAPGWHDFGDAVTMTYVGAAWGGIGTAGSMAQPVAPKAHVRILRPNPRRAWF
;
A
#
# COMPACT_ATOMS: atom_id res chain seq x y z
N MET A 1 -19.69 -12.18 13.39
CA MET A 1 -18.83 -11.06 12.95
C MET A 1 -18.51 -11.31 11.49
N GLY A 2 -19.00 -10.46 10.57
CA GLY A 2 -18.70 -10.62 9.15
C GLY A 2 -17.25 -10.17 8.87
N ILE A 3 -16.55 -10.91 8.00
CA ILE A 3 -15.25 -10.46 7.49
C ILE A 3 -15.54 -9.23 6.63
N GLN A 4 -15.02 -8.07 7.04
CA GLN A 4 -15.13 -6.86 6.24
C GLN A 4 -14.18 -6.99 5.05
N ILE A 5 -14.73 -7.30 3.88
CA ILE A 5 -13.98 -7.35 2.63
C ILE A 5 -13.76 -5.91 2.16
N LEU A 6 -12.51 -5.51 2.03
CA LEU A 6 -12.11 -4.23 1.44
C LEU A 6 -11.35 -4.51 0.14
N PRO A 7 -11.86 -4.07 -1.02
CA PRO A 7 -11.12 -4.18 -2.27
C PRO A 7 -9.86 -3.30 -2.22
N ALA A 8 -8.83 -3.70 -2.96
CA ALA A 8 -7.61 -2.92 -3.11
C ALA A 8 -7.43 -2.49 -4.57
N ARG A 9 -6.94 -1.26 -4.78
CA ARG A 9 -6.71 -0.68 -6.10
C ARG A 9 -5.32 -0.06 -6.19
N GLY A 10 -4.55 -0.55 -7.14
CA GLY A 10 -3.21 -0.06 -7.43
C GLY A 10 -3.24 1.20 -8.30
N TYR A 11 -2.34 2.12 -8.02
CA TYR A 11 -2.03 3.27 -8.84
C TYR A 11 -0.55 3.27 -9.15
N ALA A 12 -0.18 3.64 -10.38
CA ALA A 12 1.21 3.91 -10.73
C ALA A 12 1.80 4.97 -9.80
N GLY A 13 3.09 4.89 -9.51
CA GLY A 13 3.77 5.67 -8.49
C GLY A 13 3.74 7.18 -8.75
N ASP A 14 3.73 7.58 -10.01
CA ASP A 14 3.58 8.97 -10.45
C ASP A 14 2.17 9.55 -10.15
N ARG A 15 1.15 8.69 -10.16
CA ARG A 15 -0.26 9.00 -9.89
C ARG A 15 -0.68 8.78 -8.44
N TYR A 16 0.04 7.94 -7.70
CA TYR A 16 -0.28 7.65 -6.31
C TYR A 16 0.09 8.84 -5.40
N ARG A 17 -0.91 9.65 -5.04
CA ARG A 17 -0.72 10.82 -4.17
C ARG A 17 -1.80 10.89 -3.08
N PRO A 18 -1.53 10.40 -1.86
CA PRO A 18 -2.46 10.53 -0.74
C PRO A 18 -2.54 11.99 -0.29
N THR A 19 -3.71 12.61 -0.48
CA THR A 19 -4.03 13.96 -0.05
C THR A 19 -5.17 13.92 0.97
N PRO A 20 -5.38 14.97 1.80
CA PRO A 20 -6.55 15.03 2.68
C PRO A 20 -7.90 14.93 1.97
N ARG A 21 -7.96 15.11 0.64
CA ARG A 21 -9.20 15.03 -0.15
C ARG A 21 -9.54 13.63 -0.63
N ASN A 22 -8.56 12.74 -0.78
CA ASN A 22 -8.75 11.40 -1.36
C ASN A 22 -8.47 10.26 -0.37
N ARG A 23 -8.12 10.58 0.89
CA ARG A 23 -7.84 9.60 1.94
C ARG A 23 -8.80 9.72 3.11
N ILE A 24 -9.09 8.60 3.74
CA ILE A 24 -9.79 8.48 5.01
C ILE A 24 -8.77 8.07 6.07
N GLY A 25 -8.63 8.89 7.11
CA GLY A 25 -7.66 8.67 8.18
C GLY A 25 -6.21 8.94 7.77
N ALA A 26 -5.28 8.42 8.57
CA ALA A 26 -3.85 8.53 8.29
C ALA A 26 -3.44 7.50 7.21
N PRO A 27 -2.63 7.89 6.20
CA PRO A 27 -2.06 6.94 5.27
C PRO A 27 -1.09 6.02 6.01
N ARG A 28 -0.97 4.79 5.52
CA ARG A 28 0.07 3.84 5.90
C ARG A 28 1.19 3.92 4.88
N GLU A 29 2.23 3.11 5.07
CA GLU A 29 3.28 2.99 4.07
C GLU A 29 2.67 2.57 2.73
N GLY A 30 2.88 3.35 1.67
CA GLY A 30 2.45 3.02 0.31
C GLY A 30 0.97 2.70 0.11
N CYS A 31 0.08 2.86 1.09
CA CYS A 31 -1.34 2.56 0.99
C CYS A 31 -2.21 3.45 1.90
N HIS A 32 -3.46 3.69 1.52
CA HIS A 32 -4.44 4.43 2.32
C HIS A 32 -5.87 3.98 2.04
N LEU A 33 -6.77 4.19 2.99
CA LEU A 33 -8.20 4.01 2.76
C LEU A 33 -8.73 5.17 1.92
N ALA A 34 -9.47 4.87 0.87
CA ALA A 34 -10.14 5.82 0.01
C ALA A 34 -11.62 5.44 -0.14
N GLU A 35 -12.43 6.40 -0.57
CA GLU A 35 -13.83 6.19 -0.90
C GLU A 35 -14.14 6.90 -2.20
N SER A 36 -14.87 6.23 -3.08
CA SER A 36 -15.36 6.83 -4.32
C SER A 36 -16.84 6.51 -4.50
N PRO A 37 -17.62 7.37 -5.17
CA PRO A 37 -19.03 7.11 -5.45
C PRO A 37 -19.28 5.81 -6.24
N ILE A 38 -18.30 5.40 -7.06
CA ILE A 38 -18.42 4.26 -7.98
C ILE A 38 -17.94 2.96 -7.32
N ALA A 39 -16.77 2.97 -6.69
CA ALA A 39 -16.15 1.76 -6.15
C ALA A 39 -16.39 1.55 -4.64
N GLY A 40 -17.12 2.46 -3.99
CA GLY A 40 -17.27 2.46 -2.53
C GLY A 40 -15.93 2.66 -1.83
N ARG A 41 -15.74 2.01 -0.68
CA ARG A 41 -14.50 2.05 0.11
C ARG A 41 -13.50 1.02 -0.37
N PHE A 42 -12.26 1.44 -0.53
CA PHE A 42 -11.17 0.59 -1.01
C PHE A 42 -9.82 1.03 -0.45
N VAL A 43 -8.85 0.13 -0.46
CA VAL A 43 -7.45 0.44 -0.17
C VAL A 43 -6.78 0.89 -1.45
N ALA A 44 -6.42 2.17 -1.54
CA ALA A 44 -5.58 2.69 -2.61
C ALA A 44 -4.10 2.46 -2.28
N PHE A 45 -3.32 1.88 -3.18
CA PHE A 45 -1.89 1.64 -2.95
C PHE A 45 -1.00 2.06 -4.13
N ASN A 46 0.27 2.34 -3.82
CA ASN A 46 1.31 2.58 -4.81
C ASN A 46 1.78 1.24 -5.40
N ALA A 47 1.32 0.91 -6.60
CA ALA A 47 1.62 -0.37 -7.24
C ALA A 47 3.11 -0.53 -7.51
N ASP A 48 3.77 0.52 -8.01
CA ASP A 48 5.19 0.45 -8.38
C ASP A 48 6.10 0.27 -7.17
N HIS A 49 5.81 0.99 -6.08
CA HIS A 49 6.55 0.83 -4.83
C HIS A 49 6.44 -0.59 -4.29
N TRP A 50 5.22 -1.12 -4.18
CA TRP A 50 5.01 -2.46 -3.62
C TRP A 50 5.53 -3.57 -4.53
N ARG A 51 5.50 -3.36 -5.85
CA ARG A 51 6.08 -4.28 -6.83
C ARG A 51 7.61 -4.30 -6.77
N GLU A 52 8.25 -3.15 -6.55
CA GLU A 52 9.69 -3.12 -6.29
C GLU A 52 10.04 -3.85 -4.98
N VAL A 53 9.29 -3.60 -3.91
CA VAL A 53 9.50 -4.26 -2.61
C VAL A 53 9.37 -5.78 -2.77
N SER A 54 8.32 -6.26 -3.45
CA SER A 54 8.09 -7.69 -3.65
C SER A 54 9.19 -8.33 -4.51
N GLN A 55 9.69 -7.65 -5.54
CA GLN A 55 10.81 -8.17 -6.35
C GLN A 55 12.11 -8.24 -5.56
N ARG A 56 12.42 -7.20 -4.79
CA ARG A 56 13.65 -7.17 -3.97
C ARG A 56 13.68 -8.24 -2.90
N ALA A 57 12.52 -8.66 -2.41
CA ALA A 57 12.41 -9.68 -1.38
C ALA A 57 12.97 -11.06 -1.81
N TRP A 58 12.93 -11.38 -3.10
CA TRP A 58 13.53 -12.60 -3.65
C TRP A 58 15.05 -12.58 -3.70
N LEU A 59 15.66 -11.39 -3.67
CA LEU A 59 17.11 -11.20 -3.73
C LEU A 59 17.74 -11.09 -2.33
N ALA A 60 16.92 -11.01 -1.29
CA ALA A 60 17.39 -10.91 0.08
C ALA A 60 17.87 -12.29 0.60
N PRO A 61 18.86 -12.32 1.52
CA PRO A 61 19.25 -13.57 2.17
C PRO A 61 18.05 -14.22 2.89
N PRO A 62 18.00 -15.56 2.96
CA PRO A 62 16.99 -16.24 3.76
C PRO A 62 16.94 -15.72 5.19
N ASN A 63 15.74 -15.54 5.74
CA ASN A 63 15.46 -14.96 7.07
C ASN A 63 15.80 -13.48 7.25
N ALA A 64 16.26 -12.77 6.20
CA ALA A 64 16.39 -11.32 6.29
C ALA A 64 15.00 -10.65 6.41
N PRO A 65 14.85 -9.55 7.15
CA PRO A 65 13.59 -8.82 7.23
C PRO A 65 13.05 -8.47 5.84
N GLY A 66 11.78 -8.81 5.59
CA GLY A 66 11.12 -8.58 4.31
C GLY A 66 11.52 -9.54 3.18
N SER A 67 12.40 -10.52 3.42
CA SER A 67 12.74 -11.57 2.44
C SER A 67 11.56 -12.51 2.18
N LEU A 68 11.59 -13.15 1.01
CA LEU A 68 10.68 -14.25 0.68
C LEU A 68 11.44 -15.56 0.60
N SER A 69 10.74 -16.64 0.91
CA SER A 69 11.21 -18.00 0.71
C SER A 69 10.04 -18.85 0.26
N LEU A 70 10.30 -19.79 -0.64
CA LEU A 70 9.33 -20.80 -1.03
C LEU A 70 9.63 -22.08 -0.25
N PHE A 71 8.57 -22.77 0.15
CA PHE A 71 8.68 -24.15 0.61
C PHE A 71 9.15 -25.04 -0.54
N GLU A 72 9.65 -26.24 -0.26
CA GLU A 72 10.07 -27.19 -1.29
C GLU A 72 8.96 -27.48 -2.32
N GLY A 73 9.33 -27.71 -3.59
CA GLY A 73 8.36 -27.99 -4.65
C GLY A 73 8.84 -27.63 -6.05
N ARG A 74 7.92 -27.71 -7.02
CA ARG A 74 8.16 -27.31 -8.42
C ARG A 74 7.66 -25.89 -8.63
N HIS A 75 8.59 -24.95 -8.80
CA HIS A 75 8.30 -23.51 -8.85
C HIS A 75 8.63 -22.85 -10.19
N SER A 76 8.82 -23.62 -11.27
CA SER A 76 9.27 -23.07 -12.56
C SER A 76 8.28 -22.06 -13.15
N GLU A 77 6.99 -22.40 -13.18
CA GLU A 77 5.95 -21.48 -13.67
C GLU A 77 5.86 -20.22 -12.79
N PHE A 78 5.90 -20.41 -11.47
CA PHE A 78 5.87 -19.31 -10.52
C PHE A 78 7.05 -18.35 -10.73
N ALA A 79 8.26 -18.89 -10.88
CA ALA A 79 9.47 -18.12 -11.15
C ALA A 79 9.40 -17.39 -12.50
N GLU A 80 8.88 -18.04 -13.55
CA GLU A 80 8.69 -17.42 -14.87
C GLU A 80 7.72 -16.24 -14.80
N GLN A 81 6.57 -16.40 -14.14
CA GLN A 81 5.58 -15.34 -14.03
C GLN A 81 6.10 -14.15 -13.20
N ILE A 82 6.82 -14.40 -12.10
CA ILE A 82 7.41 -13.33 -11.28
C ILE A 82 8.49 -12.57 -12.05
N CYS A 83 9.31 -13.26 -12.82
CA CYS A 83 10.39 -12.64 -13.60
C CYS A 83 9.90 -11.93 -14.87
N ARG A 84 8.61 -12.06 -15.23
CA ARG A 84 8.05 -11.54 -16.48
C ARG A 84 7.99 -10.01 -16.51
N GLU A 85 7.79 -9.39 -15.36
CA GLU A 85 7.89 -7.93 -15.23
C GLU A 85 9.21 -7.57 -14.56
N ARG A 86 9.95 -6.62 -15.12
CA ARG A 86 11.28 -6.24 -14.64
C ARG A 86 11.39 -4.73 -14.48
N LEU A 87 11.90 -4.29 -13.34
CA LEU A 87 12.24 -2.88 -13.15
C LEU A 87 13.45 -2.54 -14.02
N VAL A 88 13.26 -1.73 -15.05
CA VAL A 88 14.33 -1.31 -15.97
C VAL A 88 14.98 -0.04 -15.46
N GLU A 89 14.18 0.88 -14.93
CA GLU A 89 14.66 2.19 -14.50
C GLU A 89 13.86 2.67 -13.28
N LYS A 90 14.56 3.30 -12.34
CA LYS A 90 13.95 4.05 -11.25
C LYS A 90 14.61 5.42 -11.17
N LEU A 91 13.87 6.44 -11.55
CA LEU A 91 14.33 7.82 -11.60
C LEU A 91 13.72 8.64 -10.46
N MET A 92 14.36 9.75 -10.11
CA MET A 92 13.75 10.78 -9.28
C MET A 92 13.20 11.88 -10.20
N GLY A 93 11.87 11.95 -10.34
CA GLY A 93 11.21 13.05 -11.04
C GLY A 93 10.93 14.24 -10.11
N GLU A 94 10.41 15.32 -10.68
CA GLU A 94 10.03 16.55 -9.94
C GLU A 94 9.07 16.27 -8.77
N TYR A 95 8.18 15.28 -8.94
CA TYR A 95 7.12 14.98 -7.98
C TYR A 95 7.34 13.67 -7.21
N GLY A 96 8.53 13.08 -7.31
CA GLY A 96 8.88 11.83 -6.64
C GLY A 96 9.41 10.75 -7.59
N PRO A 97 9.61 9.53 -7.08
CA PRO A 97 10.15 8.43 -7.86
C PRO A 97 9.25 8.03 -9.04
N VAL A 98 9.88 7.71 -10.16
CA VAL A 98 9.25 7.18 -11.37
C VAL A 98 9.85 5.82 -11.67
N TRP A 99 9.00 4.80 -11.77
CA TRP A 99 9.41 3.45 -12.13
C TRP A 99 9.09 3.18 -13.60
N ARG A 100 10.03 2.55 -14.30
CA ARG A 100 9.79 2.03 -15.64
C ARG A 100 9.93 0.52 -15.62
N TRP A 101 8.81 -0.14 -15.86
CA TRP A 101 8.71 -1.57 -15.93
C TRP A 101 8.72 -2.03 -17.38
N HIS A 102 9.41 -3.15 -17.62
CA HIS A 102 9.27 -3.90 -18.85
C HIS A 102 8.60 -5.22 -18.55
N THR A 103 7.47 -5.47 -19.21
CA THR A 103 6.68 -6.71 -19.06
C THR A 103 6.83 -7.54 -20.32
N ALA A 104 7.47 -8.70 -20.19
CA ALA A 104 7.57 -9.67 -21.27
C ALA A 104 6.20 -10.36 -21.52
N PRO A 105 5.95 -10.91 -22.72
CA PRO A 105 4.68 -11.54 -23.05
C PRO A 105 4.34 -12.75 -22.15
N GLY A 106 3.06 -12.88 -21.79
CA GLY A 106 2.49 -13.97 -20.98
C GLY A 106 1.90 -13.50 -19.65
N TRP A 107 1.47 -14.44 -18.80
CA TRP A 107 0.80 -14.13 -17.52
C TRP A 107 1.78 -13.74 -16.42
N HIS A 108 1.42 -12.77 -15.59
CA HIS A 108 2.26 -12.32 -14.46
C HIS A 108 1.45 -12.24 -13.15
N ASP A 109 0.37 -13.01 -13.08
CA ASP A 109 -0.60 -12.96 -11.99
C ASP A 109 0.04 -13.34 -10.65
N PHE A 110 1.01 -14.26 -10.64
CA PHE A 110 1.77 -14.57 -9.44
C PHE A 110 2.61 -13.39 -8.92
N GLY A 111 3.16 -12.56 -9.81
CA GLY A 111 3.85 -11.33 -9.41
C GLY A 111 2.91 -10.32 -8.75
N ASP A 112 1.70 -10.18 -9.28
CA ASP A 112 0.68 -9.31 -8.70
C ASP A 112 0.15 -9.87 -7.37
N ALA A 113 -0.03 -11.20 -7.27
CA ALA A 113 -0.44 -11.86 -6.03
C ALA A 113 0.59 -11.66 -4.92
N VAL A 114 1.89 -11.84 -5.21
CA VAL A 114 2.97 -11.56 -4.24
C VAL A 114 3.00 -10.07 -3.88
N THR A 115 2.83 -9.17 -4.85
CA THR A 115 2.74 -7.72 -4.54
C THR A 115 1.58 -7.43 -3.58
N MET A 116 0.43 -8.08 -3.77
CA MET A 116 -0.73 -7.93 -2.90
C MET A 116 -0.52 -8.45 -1.48
N THR A 117 0.36 -9.44 -1.26
CA THR A 117 0.69 -9.87 0.12
C THR A 117 1.40 -8.76 0.89
N TYR A 118 2.32 -8.03 0.25
CA TYR A 118 2.98 -6.86 0.86
C TYR A 118 2.01 -5.70 1.10
N VAL A 119 1.11 -5.42 0.14
CA VAL A 119 0.06 -4.41 0.33
C VAL A 119 -0.82 -4.77 1.52
N GLY A 120 -1.22 -6.03 1.63
CA GLY A 120 -2.01 -6.55 2.75
C GLY A 120 -1.27 -6.43 4.09
N ALA A 121 0.01 -6.77 4.12
CA ALA A 121 0.86 -6.64 5.31
C ALA A 121 0.98 -5.16 5.76
N ALA A 122 1.25 -4.25 4.81
CA ALA A 122 1.32 -2.82 5.08
C ALA A 122 -0.01 -2.25 5.58
N TRP A 123 -1.12 -2.69 4.99
CA TRP A 123 -2.46 -2.35 5.47
C TRP A 123 -2.71 -2.88 6.89
N GLY A 124 -2.19 -4.07 7.20
CA GLY A 124 -2.15 -4.65 8.54
C GLY A 124 -1.23 -3.92 9.53
N GLY A 125 -0.39 -2.99 9.07
CA GLY A 125 0.54 -2.22 9.90
C GLY A 125 1.99 -2.73 9.90
N ILE A 126 2.31 -3.69 9.03
CA ILE A 126 3.66 -4.25 8.87
C ILE A 126 4.30 -3.61 7.64
N GLY A 127 5.18 -2.63 7.86
CA GLY A 127 5.89 -1.89 6.82
C GLY A 127 7.29 -2.43 6.51
N THR A 128 7.98 -1.82 5.54
CA THR A 128 9.36 -2.18 5.15
C THR A 128 10.42 -1.66 6.12
N ALA A 129 10.10 -0.62 6.90
CA ALA A 129 11.02 0.01 7.85
C ALA A 129 11.20 -0.75 9.18
N GLY A 130 10.58 -1.93 9.34
CA GLY A 130 10.67 -2.74 10.57
C GLY A 130 9.95 -2.15 11.79
N SER A 131 9.40 -0.94 11.70
CA SER A 131 8.59 -0.32 12.75
C SER A 131 7.09 -0.47 12.42
N MET A 132 6.32 -1.05 13.34
CA MET A 132 4.87 -0.93 13.29
C MET A 132 4.51 0.55 13.43
N ALA A 133 3.84 1.13 12.44
CA ALA A 133 3.27 2.46 12.59
C ALA A 133 2.28 2.42 13.76
N GLN A 134 2.61 3.11 14.86
CA GLN A 134 1.69 3.31 15.98
C GLN A 134 0.40 3.93 15.42
N PRO A 135 -0.79 3.35 15.67
CA PRO A 135 -2.03 3.96 15.25
C PRO A 135 -2.12 5.34 15.88
N VAL A 136 -2.09 6.38 15.05
CA VAL A 136 -2.32 7.74 15.53
C VAL A 136 -3.77 7.80 15.98
N ALA A 137 -4.00 7.82 17.29
CA ALA A 137 -5.32 8.00 17.85
C ALA A 137 -5.99 9.21 17.19
N PRO A 138 -7.27 9.12 16.78
CA PRO A 138 -7.96 10.27 16.20
C PRO A 138 -7.86 11.43 17.21
N LYS A 139 -7.30 12.57 16.76
CA LYS A 139 -7.27 13.77 17.59
C LYS A 139 -8.71 14.11 17.95
N ALA A 140 -9.08 13.89 19.22
CA ALA A 140 -10.38 14.31 19.72
C ALA A 140 -10.46 15.83 19.53
N HIS A 141 -11.33 16.27 18.61
CA HIS A 141 -11.72 17.67 18.57
C HIS A 141 -12.54 17.95 19.81
N VAL A 142 -11.87 18.32 20.91
CA VAL A 142 -12.53 18.91 22.07
C VAL A 142 -13.10 20.23 21.60
N ARG A 143 -14.40 20.22 21.28
CA ARG A 143 -15.17 21.44 21.04
C ARG A 143 -15.30 22.11 22.40
N ILE A 144 -14.40 23.03 22.72
CA ILE A 144 -14.55 23.91 23.87
C ILE A 144 -15.77 24.79 23.58
N LEU A 145 -16.93 24.38 24.08
CA LEU A 145 -18.11 25.22 24.13
C LEU A 145 -17.79 26.37 25.09
N ARG A 146 -17.39 27.52 24.52
CA ARG A 146 -17.35 28.75 25.30
C ARG A 146 -18.80 29.07 25.71
N PRO A 147 -19.07 29.34 27.00
CA PRO A 147 -20.39 29.77 27.43
C PRO A 147 -20.82 30.99 26.62
N ASN A 148 -22.02 30.95 26.06
CA ASN A 148 -22.61 32.09 25.37
C ASN A 148 -23.08 33.10 26.45
N PRO A 149 -22.47 34.29 26.57
CA PRO A 149 -22.85 35.27 27.60
C PRO A 149 -24.25 35.87 27.37
N ARG A 150 -24.93 35.56 26.26
CA ARG A 150 -26.25 36.11 25.90
C ARG A 150 -27.45 35.28 26.35
N ARG A 151 -27.26 34.23 27.16
CA ARG A 151 -28.35 33.36 27.66
C ARG A 151 -28.58 33.42 29.18
N ALA A 152 -28.10 34.47 29.83
CA ALA A 152 -28.19 34.64 31.28
C ALA A 152 -29.31 35.59 31.71
N TRP A 153 -30.41 35.74 30.97
CA TRP A 153 -31.60 36.47 31.43
C TRP A 153 -32.85 35.92 30.73
N PHE A 154 -33.93 35.80 31.52
CA PHE A 154 -35.22 35.13 31.32
C PHE A 154 -35.28 33.65 31.72
#